data_AF-A0A3M7LCI2-F1
#
_entry.id   AF-A0A3M7LCI2-F1
#
_cell.length_a   1.000
_cell.length_b   1.000
_cell.length_c   1.000
_cell.angle_alpha   90.00
_cell.angle_beta   90.00
_cell.angle_gamma   90.00
#
_symmetry.space_group_name_H-M   'P 1'
#
loop_
_entity.id
_entity.type
_entity.pdbx_description
1 polymer ?
#
loop_
_entity_poly.entity_id
_entity_poly.type
_entity_poly.pdbx_seq_one_letter_code
_entity_poly.pdbx_strand_id
1 'polypeptide(L)'
;MKRFFLSLIIISLTSCNKSDLHKNDKNKIAETKLDYYERCRLLVLEQNTINQDFGFTKKGKDIDEQVVKYLGNIITSKKDTLKILNSVHYTGIYEDSKRGNGQVYIYNSHNKLLGFYNLGSASAVPNSIDNKELIFKYNNENCNQATKISLKDSIPKQIFVPCTKEGGDIYNLETAHN
;
A
#
# COMPACT_ATOMS: atom_id res chain seq x y z
N MET A 1 61.68 7.12 21.08
CA MET A 1 61.15 8.21 20.23
C MET A 1 59.73 8.52 20.65
N LYS A 2 59.53 9.62 21.40
CA LYS A 2 58.21 10.18 21.73
C LYS A 2 58.06 11.46 20.91
N ARG A 3 56.97 11.60 20.17
CA ARG A 3 56.58 12.86 19.52
C ARG A 3 55.20 13.26 20.01
N PHE A 4 55.21 14.22 20.92
CA PHE A 4 54.07 15.08 21.21
C PHE A 4 53.79 15.93 19.97
N PHE A 5 52.54 16.00 19.54
CA PHE A 5 52.07 17.14 18.76
C PHE A 5 50.81 17.72 19.39
N LEU A 6 50.96 19.00 19.73
CA LEU A 6 50.01 19.89 20.35
C LEU A 6 48.89 20.26 19.38
N SER A 7 47.69 20.42 19.92
CA SER A 7 46.46 20.84 19.28
C SER A 7 46.55 22.21 18.59
N LEU A 8 45.82 22.40 17.48
CA LEU A 8 45.27 23.71 17.11
C LEU A 8 43.87 23.52 16.51
N ILE A 9 42.86 23.75 17.33
CA ILE A 9 41.46 23.88 16.95
C ILE A 9 41.27 25.30 16.42
N ILE A 10 40.89 25.44 15.15
CA ILE A 10 40.45 26.70 14.56
C ILE A 10 38.93 26.62 14.40
N ILE A 11 38.23 27.28 15.32
CA ILE A 11 36.79 27.57 15.23
C ILE A 11 36.66 28.85 14.42
N SER A 12 36.19 28.73 13.18
CA SER A 12 35.74 29.89 12.38
C SER A 12 34.24 30.06 12.54
N LEU A 13 33.84 30.88 13.50
CA LEU A 13 32.51 31.49 13.56
C LEU A 13 32.48 32.68 12.59
N THR A 14 31.94 32.48 11.38
CA THR A 14 31.52 33.60 10.53
C THR A 14 30.03 33.83 10.72
N SER A 15 29.72 34.73 11.64
CA SER A 15 28.48 35.50 11.65
C SER A 15 28.39 36.32 10.37
N CYS A 16 27.29 36.20 9.63
CA CYS A 16 26.85 37.24 8.70
C CYS A 16 25.32 37.23 8.52
N ASN A 17 24.73 38.29 9.07
CA ASN A 17 23.62 39.11 8.57
C ASN A 17 22.25 38.47 8.28
N LYS A 18 21.28 38.87 9.12
CA LYS A 18 19.89 39.08 8.72
C LYS A 18 19.87 40.05 7.54
N SER A 19 19.52 39.57 6.36
CA SER A 19 18.90 40.36 5.31
C SER A 19 17.48 39.83 5.10
N ASP A 20 16.53 40.76 5.10
CA ASP A 20 15.14 40.51 4.76
C ASP A 20 15.04 39.86 3.39
N LEU A 21 14.68 38.58 3.37
CA LEU A 21 14.09 37.94 2.22
C LEU A 21 12.62 37.77 2.54
N HIS A 22 11.84 38.68 1.95
CA HIS A 22 10.42 38.56 1.65
C HIS A 22 10.13 37.12 1.18
N LYS A 23 9.85 36.21 2.12
CA LYS A 23 9.34 34.89 1.79
C LYS A 23 7.87 35.08 1.46
N ASN A 24 7.61 35.08 0.16
CA ASN A 24 6.30 34.77 -0.40
C ASN A 24 5.80 33.46 0.23
N ASP A 25 5.00 33.59 1.30
CA ASP A 25 4.21 32.54 1.95
C ASP A 25 3.04 32.07 1.07
N LYS A 26 3.32 31.80 -0.22
CA LYS A 26 2.32 31.32 -1.19
C LYS A 26 2.70 30.03 -1.92
N ASN A 27 3.86 29.46 -1.61
CA ASN A 27 4.27 28.14 -2.11
C ASN A 27 4.59 27.19 -0.94
N LYS A 28 3.79 27.20 0.12
CA LYS A 28 3.63 26.01 0.95
C LYS A 28 2.76 25.07 0.14
N ILE A 29 3.43 24.32 -0.74
CA ILE A 29 2.91 23.15 -1.44
C ILE A 29 1.98 22.45 -0.46
N ALA A 30 0.73 22.29 -0.84
CA ALA A 30 -0.22 21.47 -0.11
C ALA A 30 0.32 20.04 -0.14
N GLU A 31 1.23 19.72 0.79
CA GLU A 31 1.47 18.35 1.21
C GLU A 31 0.13 17.89 1.77
N THR A 32 -0.67 17.26 0.92
CA THR A 32 -1.80 16.45 1.34
C THR A 32 -1.23 15.45 2.33
N LYS A 33 -1.49 15.71 3.61
CA LYS A 33 -1.06 14.84 4.70
C LYS A 33 -1.64 13.46 4.41
N LEU A 34 -0.78 12.52 4.03
CA LEU A 34 -1.15 11.13 3.78
C LEU A 34 -1.95 10.58 4.97
N ASP A 35 -3.02 9.85 4.67
CA ASP A 35 -3.78 9.19 5.74
C ASP A 35 -2.94 8.08 6.39
N TYR A 36 -3.32 7.68 7.61
CA TYR A 36 -2.58 6.68 8.39
C TYR A 36 -2.41 5.35 7.64
N TYR A 37 -3.47 4.86 7.00
CA TYR A 37 -3.45 3.58 6.28
C TYR A 37 -2.69 3.68 4.97
N GLU A 38 -2.77 4.83 4.28
CA GLU A 38 -1.93 5.09 3.12
C GLU A 38 -0.46 5.03 3.47
N ARG A 39 -0.05 5.65 4.57
CA ARG A 39 1.32 5.56 5.06
C ARG A 39 1.73 4.12 5.36
N CYS A 40 0.86 3.32 5.98
CA CYS A 40 1.15 1.90 6.24
C CYS A 40 1.37 1.11 4.93
N ARG A 41 0.53 1.34 3.91
CA ARG A 41 0.69 0.71 2.59
C ARG A 41 2.01 1.11 1.92
N LEU A 42 2.37 2.39 1.96
CA LEU A 42 3.62 2.89 1.39
C LEU A 42 4.85 2.31 2.09
N LEU A 43 4.84 2.19 3.43
CA LEU A 43 5.93 1.55 4.19
C LEU A 43 6.16 0.09 3.75
N VAL A 44 5.09 -0.66 3.50
CA VAL A 44 5.21 -2.05 3.01
C VAL A 44 5.76 -2.11 1.60
N LEU A 45 5.37 -1.17 0.72
CA LEU A 45 5.94 -1.08 -0.64
C LEU A 45 7.42 -0.71 -0.62
N GLU A 46 7.85 0.17 0.30
CA GLU A 46 9.25 0.57 0.49
C GLU A 46 10.10 -0.59 1.02
N GLN A 47 9.54 -1.40 1.92
CA GLN A 47 10.18 -2.61 2.42
C GLN A 47 10.38 -3.68 1.32
N ASN A 48 9.58 -3.62 0.25
CA ASN A 48 9.72 -4.43 -0.98
C ASN A 48 9.87 -5.94 -0.72
N THR A 49 9.30 -6.45 0.37
CA THR A 49 9.34 -7.87 0.74
C THR A 49 8.06 -8.55 0.30
N ILE A 50 8.17 -9.50 -0.63
CA ILE A 50 7.04 -10.14 -1.28
C ILE A 50 6.41 -11.21 -0.37
N ASN A 51 5.09 -11.27 -0.35
CA ASN A 51 4.26 -12.25 0.36
C ASN A 51 4.41 -12.28 1.89
N GLN A 52 5.01 -11.24 2.49
CA GLN A 52 5.05 -11.06 3.93
C GLN A 52 3.86 -10.22 4.42
N ASP A 53 3.25 -10.66 5.53
CA ASP A 53 2.21 -9.91 6.24
C ASP A 53 2.85 -8.89 7.19
N PHE A 54 2.41 -7.63 7.08
CA PHE A 54 2.76 -6.55 7.99
C PHE A 54 1.51 -6.06 8.73
N GLY A 55 1.49 -6.22 10.05
CA GLY A 55 0.39 -5.78 10.90
C GLY A 55 0.63 -4.39 11.47
N PHE A 56 -0.40 -3.54 11.41
CA PHE A 56 -0.42 -2.19 11.97
C PHE A 56 -1.64 -2.06 12.88
N THR A 57 -1.46 -1.49 14.07
CA THR A 57 -2.56 -1.24 15.00
C THR A 57 -2.58 0.23 15.34
N LYS A 58 -3.73 0.88 15.12
CA LYS A 58 -3.96 2.24 15.59
C LYS A 58 -4.45 2.19 17.04
N LYS A 59 -3.77 2.91 17.93
CA LYS A 59 -4.16 2.94 19.34
C LYS A 59 -5.50 3.68 19.52
N GLY A 60 -6.42 3.05 20.23
CA GLY A 60 -7.78 3.56 20.46
C GLY A 60 -8.52 2.66 21.46
N LYS A 61 -9.79 3.01 21.71
CA LYS A 61 -10.71 2.16 22.50
C LYS A 61 -11.26 0.99 21.69
N ASP A 62 -11.43 1.21 20.40
CA ASP A 62 -11.97 0.24 19.44
C ASP A 62 -10.81 -0.45 18.69
N ILE A 63 -11.11 -1.60 18.11
CA ILE A 63 -10.21 -2.32 17.21
C ILE A 63 -10.10 -1.54 15.91
N ASP A 64 -8.86 -1.22 15.55
CA ASP A 64 -8.50 -0.55 14.30
C ASP A 64 -7.12 -1.07 13.86
N GLU A 65 -7.15 -2.15 13.07
CA GLU A 65 -5.96 -2.91 12.68
C GLU A 65 -5.91 -3.09 11.17
N GLN A 66 -4.73 -2.92 10.57
CA GLN A 66 -4.50 -3.14 9.16
C GLN A 66 -3.44 -4.23 8.96
N VAL A 67 -3.75 -5.24 8.16
CA VAL A 67 -2.77 -6.21 7.68
C VAL A 67 -2.51 -5.94 6.21
N VAL A 68 -1.25 -5.70 5.86
CA VAL A 68 -0.82 -5.32 4.52
C VAL A 68 0.17 -6.33 3.97
N LYS A 69 -0.02 -6.76 2.73
CA LYS A 69 0.85 -7.73 2.03
C LYS A 69 1.15 -7.25 0.62
N TYR A 70 2.44 -7.08 0.32
CA TYR A 70 2.89 -6.84 -1.04
C TYR A 70 3.00 -8.17 -1.80
N LEU A 71 2.19 -8.35 -2.85
CA LEU A 71 2.17 -9.60 -3.63
C LEU A 71 3.26 -9.64 -4.71
N GLY A 72 3.80 -8.48 -5.07
CA GLY A 72 4.84 -8.35 -6.09
C GLY A 72 4.43 -7.47 -7.26
N ASN A 73 5.16 -7.66 -8.36
CA ASN A 73 5.05 -6.86 -9.57
C ASN A 73 4.37 -7.62 -10.71
N ILE A 74 3.58 -6.90 -11.51
CA ILE A 74 3.11 -7.33 -12.83
C ILE A 74 3.69 -6.40 -13.89
N ILE A 75 4.38 -6.97 -14.87
CA ILE A 75 4.91 -6.23 -16.03
C ILE A 75 3.92 -6.34 -17.20
N THR A 76 3.31 -5.21 -17.56
CA THR A 76 2.28 -5.14 -18.61
C THR A 76 2.87 -5.39 -20.01
N SER A 77 2.01 -5.60 -21.00
CA SER A 77 2.38 -5.66 -22.43
C SER A 77 3.08 -4.37 -22.89
N LYS A 78 2.76 -3.23 -22.27
CA LYS A 78 3.37 -1.91 -22.51
C LYS A 78 4.68 -1.69 -21.75
N LYS A 79 5.18 -2.70 -21.02
CA LYS A 79 6.38 -2.64 -20.18
C LYS A 79 6.26 -1.72 -18.95
N ASP A 80 5.03 -1.34 -18.58
CA ASP A 80 4.77 -0.68 -17.30
C ASP A 80 4.87 -1.69 -16.16
N THR A 81 5.28 -1.22 -14.98
CA THR A 81 5.30 -2.03 -13.75
C THR A 81 4.13 -1.64 -12.87
N LEU A 82 3.29 -2.63 -12.56
CA LEU A 82 2.22 -2.54 -11.56
C LEU A 82 2.67 -3.25 -10.28
N LYS A 83 2.70 -2.52 -9.17
CA LYS A 83 2.91 -3.07 -7.82
C LYS A 83 1.56 -3.42 -7.22
N ILE A 84 1.38 -4.67 -6.81
CA ILE A 84 0.11 -5.18 -6.29
C ILE A 84 0.23 -5.40 -4.78
N LEU A 85 -0.70 -4.82 -4.05
CA LEU A 85 -0.71 -4.88 -2.59
C LEU A 85 -2.11 -5.20 -2.09
N ASN A 86 -2.20 -6.17 -1.20
CA ASN A 86 -3.42 -6.43 -0.44
C ASN A 86 -3.40 -5.64 0.86
N SER A 87 -4.56 -5.17 1.26
CA SER A 87 -4.80 -4.52 2.56
C SER A 87 -6.08 -5.09 3.12
N VAL A 88 -6.03 -5.59 4.35
CA VAL A 88 -7.21 -6.01 5.10
C VAL A 88 -7.33 -5.12 6.31
N HIS A 89 -8.44 -4.39 6.41
CA HIS A 89 -8.75 -3.53 7.55
C HIS A 89 -9.72 -4.27 8.48
N TYR A 90 -9.29 -4.50 9.71
CA TYR A 90 -10.10 -5.07 10.77
C TYR A 90 -10.60 -3.97 11.70
N THR A 91 -11.92 -3.93 11.91
CA THR A 91 -12.58 -2.99 12.81
C THR A 91 -13.58 -3.70 13.71
N GLY A 92 -13.83 -3.15 14.90
CA GLY A 92 -14.77 -3.72 15.87
C GLY A 92 -14.66 -3.06 17.24
N ILE A 93 -15.62 -3.31 18.12
CA ILE A 93 -15.59 -2.80 19.51
C ILE A 93 -14.89 -3.83 20.41
N TYR A 94 -15.13 -5.11 20.13
CA TYR A 94 -14.59 -6.29 20.84
C TYR A 94 -14.04 -7.30 19.84
N GLU A 95 -13.14 -8.20 20.25
CA GLU A 95 -12.49 -9.18 19.36
C GLU A 95 -13.47 -10.12 18.64
N ASP A 96 -14.55 -10.52 19.30
CA ASP A 96 -15.62 -11.35 18.74
C ASP A 96 -16.52 -10.59 17.74
N SER A 97 -16.51 -9.27 17.78
CA SER A 97 -17.21 -8.39 16.83
C SER A 97 -16.35 -7.97 15.64
N LYS A 98 -15.08 -8.41 15.58
CA LYS A 98 -14.10 -7.96 14.58
C LYS A 98 -14.54 -8.32 13.16
N ARG A 99 -14.62 -7.33 12.28
CA ARG A 99 -14.95 -7.46 10.86
C ARG A 99 -13.75 -7.06 10.01
N GLY A 100 -13.41 -7.91 9.05
CA GLY A 100 -12.32 -7.64 8.11
C GLY A 100 -12.85 -7.25 6.73
N ASN A 101 -12.47 -6.07 6.25
CA ASN A 101 -12.71 -5.62 4.87
C ASN A 101 -11.41 -5.70 4.08
N GLY A 102 -11.43 -6.41 2.94
CA GLY A 102 -10.26 -6.62 2.09
C GLY A 102 -10.26 -5.72 0.87
N GLN A 103 -9.09 -5.22 0.50
CA GLN A 103 -8.86 -4.38 -0.67
C GLN A 103 -7.60 -4.83 -1.42
N VAL A 104 -7.61 -4.62 -2.73
CA VAL A 104 -6.42 -4.76 -3.59
C VAL A 104 -6.07 -3.41 -4.15
N TYR A 105 -4.89 -2.92 -3.81
CA TYR A 105 -4.34 -1.67 -4.29
C TYR A 105 -3.34 -1.92 -5.41
N ILE A 106 -3.41 -1.08 -6.44
CA ILE A 106 -2.54 -1.14 -7.61
C ILE A 106 -1.76 0.17 -7.69
N TYR A 107 -0.44 0.06 -7.58
CA TYR A 107 0.48 1.19 -7.65
C TYR A 107 1.34 1.09 -8.91
N ASN A 108 1.89 2.21 -9.37
CA ASN A 108 2.93 2.20 -10.40
C ASN A 108 4.33 1.91 -9.82
N SER A 109 5.36 1.92 -10.67
CA SER A 109 6.77 1.74 -10.25
C SER A 109 7.26 2.75 -9.21
N HIS A 110 6.67 3.94 -9.19
CA HIS A 110 7.01 5.06 -8.31
C HIS A 110 6.13 5.13 -7.04
N ASN A 111 5.44 4.03 -6.68
CA ASN A 111 4.53 3.97 -5.54
C ASN A 111 3.37 4.99 -5.60
N LYS A 112 3.01 5.48 -6.80
CA LYS A 112 1.81 6.29 -6.99
C LYS A 112 0.60 5.36 -7.15
N LEU A 113 -0.45 5.58 -6.37
CA LEU A 113 -1.68 4.82 -6.46
C LEU A 113 -2.37 5.06 -7.81
N LEU A 114 -2.70 3.97 -8.51
CA LEU A 114 -3.45 4.01 -9.77
C LEU A 114 -4.93 3.74 -9.53
N GLY A 115 -5.24 2.87 -8.57
CA GLY A 115 -6.60 2.54 -8.17
C GLY A 115 -6.63 1.31 -7.26
N PHE A 116 -7.83 0.92 -6.86
CA PHE A 116 -8.04 -0.24 -6.01
C PHE A 116 -9.40 -0.90 -6.25
N TYR A 117 -9.52 -2.16 -5.82
CA TYR A 117 -10.79 -2.86 -5.70
C TYR A 117 -11.14 -3.03 -4.23
N ASN A 118 -12.36 -2.64 -3.84
CA ASN A 118 -12.93 -2.95 -2.53
C ASN A 118 -13.65 -4.31 -2.60
N LEU A 119 -13.14 -5.29 -1.87
CA LEU A 119 -13.56 -6.69 -1.98
C LEU A 119 -14.47 -7.14 -0.85
N GLY A 120 -14.80 -6.25 0.09
CA GLY A 120 -15.80 -6.48 1.13
C GLY A 120 -15.38 -7.42 2.27
N SER A 121 -14.45 -8.36 2.04
CA SER A 121 -14.05 -9.39 3.01
C SER A 121 -12.54 -9.59 3.06
N ALA A 122 -12.01 -9.85 4.27
CA ALA A 122 -10.62 -10.24 4.50
C ALA A 122 -10.17 -11.45 3.67
N SER A 123 -11.06 -12.39 3.38
CA SER A 123 -10.74 -13.60 2.63
C SER A 123 -10.88 -13.45 1.11
N ALA A 124 -11.38 -12.30 0.63
CA ALA A 124 -11.65 -12.08 -0.79
C ALA A 124 -10.43 -11.54 -1.55
N VAL A 125 -9.38 -11.09 -0.85
CA VAL A 125 -8.15 -10.60 -1.49
C VAL A 125 -7.41 -11.74 -2.22
N PRO A 126 -6.72 -11.46 -3.35
CA PRO A 126 -5.99 -12.47 -4.10
C PRO A 126 -4.84 -13.03 -3.27
N ASN A 127 -4.57 -14.32 -3.41
CA ASN A 127 -3.57 -15.01 -2.59
C ASN A 127 -2.16 -14.82 -3.14
N SER A 128 -2.03 -14.67 -4.46
CA SER A 128 -0.75 -14.61 -5.15
C SER A 128 -0.87 -13.98 -6.54
N ILE A 129 0.29 -13.76 -7.15
CA ILE A 129 0.44 -13.48 -8.58
C ILE A 129 1.05 -14.71 -9.24
N ASP A 130 0.48 -15.16 -10.34
CA ASP A 130 1.06 -16.19 -11.21
C ASP A 130 0.90 -15.75 -12.67
N ASN A 131 1.96 -15.84 -13.48
CA ASN A 131 1.94 -15.50 -14.91
C ASN A 131 1.28 -14.16 -15.27
N LYS A 132 1.50 -13.12 -14.46
CA LYS A 132 0.91 -11.76 -14.62
C LYS A 132 -0.60 -11.69 -14.34
N GLU A 133 -1.12 -12.69 -13.64
CA GLU A 133 -2.52 -12.79 -13.24
C GLU A 133 -2.62 -12.77 -11.72
N LEU A 134 -3.63 -12.06 -11.21
CA LEU A 134 -4.04 -12.15 -9.83
C LEU A 134 -4.79 -13.46 -9.63
N ILE A 135 -4.40 -14.23 -8.64
CA ILE A 135 -5.04 -15.50 -8.30
C ILE A 135 -5.94 -15.29 -7.09
N PHE A 136 -7.25 -15.36 -7.32
CA PHE A 136 -8.26 -15.31 -6.26
C PHE A 136 -8.70 -16.71 -5.92
N LYS A 137 -8.51 -17.10 -4.66
CA LYS A 137 -8.97 -18.35 -4.08
C LYS A 137 -9.37 -18.11 -2.64
N TYR A 138 -10.66 -18.26 -2.35
CA TYR A 138 -11.15 -18.17 -0.99
C TYR A 138 -10.59 -19.33 -0.15
N ASN A 139 -10.16 -19.03 1.06
CA ASN A 139 -9.75 -20.02 2.06
C ASN A 139 -10.92 -20.34 2.99
N ASN A 140 -12.08 -20.72 2.45
CA ASN A 140 -13.22 -21.18 3.26
C ASN A 140 -14.02 -22.26 2.52
N GLU A 141 -14.78 -23.08 3.26
CA GLU A 141 -15.53 -24.21 2.70
C GLU A 141 -16.72 -23.78 1.81
N ASN A 142 -17.21 -22.55 2.00
CA ASN A 142 -18.39 -22.04 1.31
C ASN A 142 -18.07 -21.53 -0.11
N CYS A 143 -16.82 -21.14 -0.38
CA CYS A 143 -16.36 -20.66 -1.67
C CYS A 143 -15.28 -21.58 -2.23
N ASN A 144 -15.65 -22.39 -3.22
CA ASN A 144 -14.81 -23.47 -3.77
C ASN A 144 -14.28 -23.20 -5.18
N GLN A 145 -14.50 -21.99 -5.71
CA GLN A 145 -13.95 -21.57 -7.00
C GLN A 145 -12.65 -20.79 -6.82
N ALA A 146 -11.81 -20.86 -7.86
CA ALA A 146 -10.66 -19.99 -8.02
C ALA A 146 -10.79 -19.26 -9.35
N THR A 147 -10.36 -18.01 -9.40
CA THR A 147 -10.31 -17.23 -10.64
C THR A 147 -8.96 -16.58 -10.84
N LYS A 148 -8.64 -16.34 -12.11
CA LYS A 148 -7.45 -15.62 -12.55
C LYS A 148 -7.89 -14.34 -13.22
N ILE A 149 -7.38 -13.22 -12.74
CA ILE A 149 -7.64 -11.91 -13.33
C ILE A 149 -6.33 -11.37 -13.90
N SER A 150 -6.26 -11.28 -15.22
CA SER A 150 -5.09 -10.74 -15.91
C SER A 150 -5.05 -9.22 -15.83
N LEU A 151 -3.89 -8.67 -15.46
CA LEU A 151 -3.57 -7.24 -15.55
C LEU A 151 -2.56 -6.94 -16.68
N LYS A 152 -2.40 -7.90 -17.61
CA LYS A 152 -1.34 -7.87 -18.63
C LYS A 152 -1.51 -6.68 -19.60
N ASP A 153 -2.72 -6.42 -20.08
CA ASP A 153 -2.95 -5.43 -21.14
C ASP A 153 -3.45 -4.08 -20.58
N SER A 154 -4.24 -4.12 -19.51
CA SER A 154 -4.72 -2.96 -18.76
C SER A 154 -5.25 -3.38 -17.38
N ILE A 155 -5.52 -2.41 -16.51
CA ILE A 155 -6.27 -2.65 -15.27
C ILE A 155 -7.77 -2.73 -15.62
N PRO A 156 -8.45 -3.86 -15.39
CA PRO A 156 -9.87 -3.99 -15.68
C PRO A 156 -10.71 -2.99 -14.88
N LYS A 157 -11.68 -2.34 -15.51
CA LYS A 157 -12.61 -1.45 -14.77
C LYS A 157 -13.52 -2.23 -13.82
N GLN A 158 -13.70 -3.51 -14.08
CA GLN A 158 -14.53 -4.41 -13.31
C GLN A 158 -13.92 -5.81 -13.36
N ILE A 159 -14.04 -6.54 -12.25
CA ILE A 159 -13.62 -7.94 -12.14
C ILE A 159 -14.78 -8.75 -11.56
N PHE A 160 -14.88 -10.01 -11.98
CA PHE A 160 -15.81 -10.97 -11.38
C PHE A 160 -15.01 -12.05 -10.66
N VAL A 161 -15.31 -12.25 -9.38
CA VAL A 161 -14.68 -13.27 -8.55
C VAL A 161 -15.75 -14.29 -8.17
N PRO A 162 -15.79 -15.47 -8.83
CA PRO A 162 -16.70 -16.53 -8.50
C PRO A 162 -16.39 -17.09 -7.10
N CYS A 163 -17.44 -17.33 -6.32
CA CYS A 163 -17.38 -18.09 -5.07
C CYS A 163 -17.86 -19.53 -5.30
N THR A 164 -18.93 -19.71 -6.07
CA THR A 164 -19.51 -21.00 -6.47
C THR A 164 -19.62 -21.08 -7.99
N LYS A 165 -20.08 -22.22 -8.53
CA LYS A 165 -20.32 -22.38 -9.98
C LYS A 165 -21.38 -21.40 -10.53
N GLU A 166 -22.32 -20.98 -9.68
CA GLU A 166 -23.49 -20.19 -10.08
C GLU A 166 -23.46 -18.76 -9.53
N GLY A 167 -22.49 -18.43 -8.66
CA GLY A 167 -22.49 -17.17 -7.94
C GLY A 167 -21.11 -16.66 -7.59
N GLY A 168 -21.04 -15.36 -7.36
CA GLY A 168 -19.84 -14.63 -7.01
C GLY A 168 -20.11 -13.14 -6.96
N ASP A 169 -19.05 -12.39 -6.79
CA ASP A 169 -19.12 -10.95 -6.61
C ASP A 169 -18.49 -10.20 -7.78
N ILE A 170 -19.10 -9.08 -8.13
CA ILE A 170 -18.58 -8.14 -9.10
C ILE A 170 -17.97 -6.96 -8.34
N TYR A 171 -16.70 -6.66 -8.61
CA TYR A 171 -16.00 -5.53 -8.01
C TYR A 171 -15.61 -4.51 -9.07
N ASN A 172 -15.81 -3.24 -8.76
CA ASN A 172 -15.45 -2.14 -9.65
C ASN A 172 -14.12 -1.52 -9.21
N LEU A 173 -13.33 -1.08 -10.19
CA LEU A 173 -12.11 -0.34 -9.94
C LEU A 173 -12.48 1.07 -9.47
N GLU A 174 -12.02 1.42 -8.29
CA GLU A 174 -12.01 2.80 -7.81
C GLU A 174 -10.70 3.45 -8.25
N THR A 175 -10.80 4.44 -9.15
CA THR A 175 -9.63 5.17 -9.65
C THR A 175 -9.17 6.20 -8.63
N ALA A 176 -7.86 6.27 -8.39
CA ALA A 176 -7.31 7.35 -7.58
C ALA A 176 -7.53 8.70 -8.28
N HIS A 177 -8.37 9.55 -7.70
CA HIS A 177 -8.45 10.95 -8.10
C HIS A 177 -7.16 11.64 -7.61
N ASN A 178 -6.28 11.96 -8.56
CA ASN A 178 -5.11 12.80 -8.30
C ASN A 178 -5.45 14.25 -8.57
#